data_AF-A0A1Q3FBU2-F1
#
_entry.id   AF-A0A1Q3FBU2-F1
#
_cell.length_a   1.000
_cell.length_b   1.000
_cell.length_c   1.000
_cell.angle_alpha   90.00
_cell.angle_beta   90.00
_cell.angle_gamma   90.00
#
_symmetry.space_group_name_H-M   'P 1'
#
loop_
_entity.id
_entity.type
_entity.pdbx_description
1 polymer ?
#
loop_
_entity_poly.entity_id
_entity_poly.type
_entity_poly.pdbx_seq_one_letter_code
_entity_poly.pdbx_strand_id
1 'polypeptide(L)'
;IFNPLGIEEFYIKSCDLKIVSTSDKHHKCLIRKFEIKMDVEENRKYIKCMFEKFGYYDQKGEFNKQALIKDYHHYGIKTRDKEVLDSFDGCMKQYGPTLNPVKLLHCVTRDKDFPKVINARRERNDYFKPEWMQALCGGMSLG
;
A
#
# COMPACT_ATOMS: atom_id res chain seq x y z
N ILE A 1 -13.45 -7.25 -14.23
CA ILE A 1 -12.61 -6.08 -14.58
C ILE A 1 -12.30 -5.38 -13.27
N PHE A 2 -11.03 -5.29 -12.86
CA PHE A 2 -10.65 -4.60 -11.62
C PHE A 2 -10.53 -3.12 -11.93
N ASN A 3 -11.21 -2.27 -11.16
CA ASN A 3 -10.98 -0.85 -11.23
C ASN A 3 -9.60 -0.56 -10.59
N PRO A 4 -8.75 0.24 -11.25
CA PRO A 4 -7.48 0.63 -10.67
C PRO A 4 -7.71 1.32 -9.33
N LEU A 5 -6.82 1.07 -8.35
CA LEU A 5 -6.95 1.67 -7.02
C LEU A 5 -6.69 3.18 -7.05
N GLY A 6 -6.09 3.69 -8.13
CA GLY A 6 -5.65 5.08 -8.23
C GLY A 6 -4.44 5.38 -7.35
N ILE A 7 -3.71 4.34 -6.92
CA ILE A 7 -2.47 4.48 -6.16
C ILE A 7 -1.31 4.65 -7.14
N GLU A 8 -0.48 5.67 -6.90
CA GLU A 8 0.76 5.88 -7.63
C GLU A 8 1.85 4.93 -7.14
N GLU A 9 2.87 4.73 -7.95
CA GLU A 9 3.90 3.73 -7.66
C GLU A 9 4.79 4.11 -6.50
N PHE A 10 4.96 3.14 -5.60
CA PHE A 10 5.95 3.22 -4.55
C PHE A 10 7.22 2.49 -4.95
N TYR A 11 8.35 3.15 -4.73
CA TYR A 11 9.64 2.52 -4.87
C TYR A 11 10.52 2.80 -3.66
N ILE A 12 10.95 1.70 -3.02
CA ILE A 12 12.05 1.70 -2.07
C ILE A 12 12.95 0.54 -2.47
N LYS A 13 14.22 0.81 -2.75
CA LYS A 13 15.17 -0.21 -3.25
C LYS A 13 15.17 -1.48 -2.42
N SER A 14 15.19 -1.36 -1.09
CA SER A 14 15.20 -2.52 -0.19
C SER A 14 13.92 -3.36 -0.25
N CYS A 15 12.76 -2.74 -0.54
CA CYS A 15 11.49 -3.45 -0.69
C CYS A 15 11.33 -4.00 -2.11
N ASP A 16 11.74 -3.25 -3.13
CA ASP A 16 11.66 -3.67 -4.53
C ASP A 16 12.51 -4.92 -4.81
N LEU A 17 13.63 -5.09 -4.10
CA LEU A 17 14.44 -6.33 -4.13
C LEU A 17 13.69 -7.57 -3.62
N LYS A 18 12.51 -7.42 -3.00
CA LYS A 18 11.64 -8.54 -2.61
C LYS A 18 10.80 -9.05 -3.78
N ILE A 19 10.70 -8.28 -4.87
CA ILE A 19 10.05 -8.67 -6.13
C ILE A 19 11.11 -9.38 -6.98
N VAL A 20 11.29 -10.68 -6.74
CA VAL A 20 12.36 -11.50 -7.33
C VAL A 20 11.91 -12.27 -8.57
N SER A 21 10.66 -12.75 -8.61
CA SER A 21 10.22 -13.72 -9.62
C SER A 21 9.60 -13.08 -10.86
N THR A 22 9.22 -11.80 -10.75
CA THR A 22 8.57 -11.08 -11.83
C THR A 22 9.60 -10.51 -12.82
N SER A 23 9.75 -11.19 -13.96
CA SER A 23 10.40 -10.63 -15.18
C SER A 23 9.46 -9.69 -15.94
N ASP A 24 8.15 -9.77 -15.68
CA ASP A 24 7.15 -8.91 -16.30
C ASP A 24 7.13 -7.51 -15.68
N LYS A 25 7.57 -6.53 -16.46
CA LYS A 25 7.52 -5.10 -16.12
C LYS A 25 6.12 -4.67 -15.66
N HIS A 26 5.05 -5.15 -16.32
CA HIS A 26 3.68 -4.77 -15.97
C HIS A 26 3.29 -5.27 -14.58
N HIS A 27 3.51 -6.56 -14.29
CA HIS A 27 3.24 -7.12 -12.97
C HIS A 27 4.01 -6.41 -11.85
N LYS A 28 5.28 -6.01 -12.11
CA LYS A 28 6.06 -5.22 -11.15
C LYS A 28 5.43 -3.86 -10.87
N CYS A 29 4.93 -3.18 -11.91
CA CYS A 29 4.21 -1.91 -11.74
C CYS A 29 2.92 -2.10 -10.92
N LEU A 30 2.16 -3.17 -11.15
CA LEU A 30 0.97 -3.49 -10.35
C LEU A 30 1.31 -3.67 -8.86
N ILE A 31 2.37 -4.42 -8.54
CA ILE A 31 2.83 -4.59 -7.17
C ILE A 31 3.17 -3.24 -6.53
N ARG A 32 3.89 -2.37 -7.25
CA ARG A 32 4.27 -1.02 -6.78
C ARG A 32 3.09 -0.08 -6.57
N LYS A 33 1.99 -0.30 -7.27
CA LYS A 33 0.70 0.40 -7.08
C LYS A 33 -0.22 -0.30 -6.07
N PHE A 34 0.27 -1.35 -5.40
CA PHE A 34 -0.51 -2.20 -4.50
C PHE A 34 -1.72 -2.88 -5.16
N GLU A 35 -1.72 -3.02 -6.48
CA GLU A 35 -2.77 -3.72 -7.26
C GLU A 35 -2.50 -5.24 -7.29
N ILE A 36 -2.41 -5.82 -6.10
CA ILE A 36 -2.01 -7.20 -5.87
C ILE A 36 -3.23 -8.11 -5.84
N LYS A 37 -3.26 -9.08 -6.76
CA LYS A 37 -4.40 -10.02 -6.90
C LYS A 37 -4.18 -11.36 -6.21
N MET A 38 -2.93 -11.76 -5.99
CA MET A 38 -2.58 -13.07 -5.46
C MET A 38 -1.83 -12.98 -4.14
N ASP A 39 -2.23 -13.82 -3.20
CA ASP A 39 -1.58 -13.99 -1.90
C ASP A 39 -0.42 -14.98 -2.02
N VAL A 40 0.64 -14.55 -2.69
CA VAL A 40 1.90 -15.30 -2.85
C VAL A 40 3.00 -14.70 -1.98
N GLU A 41 4.03 -15.49 -1.71
CA GLU A 41 5.09 -15.13 -0.77
C GLU A 41 5.83 -13.83 -1.15
N GLU A 42 6.09 -13.64 -2.44
CA GLU A 42 6.71 -12.43 -2.99
C GLU A 42 5.90 -11.18 -2.65
N ASN A 43 4.60 -11.21 -2.92
CA ASN A 43 3.68 -10.11 -2.62
C ASN A 43 3.60 -9.86 -1.11
N ARG A 44 3.54 -10.91 -0.30
CA ARG A 44 3.57 -10.76 1.17
C ARG A 44 4.84 -10.06 1.64
N LYS A 45 6.00 -10.46 1.12
CA LYS A 45 7.30 -9.86 1.48
C LYS A 45 7.38 -8.39 1.07
N TYR A 46 6.93 -8.05 -0.13
CA TYR A 46 6.91 -6.66 -0.60
C TYR A 46 5.99 -5.78 0.25
N ILE A 47 4.72 -6.18 0.43
CA ILE A 47 3.74 -5.40 1.20
C ILE A 47 4.20 -5.24 2.64
N LYS A 48 4.68 -6.32 3.28
CA LYS A 48 5.22 -6.23 4.64
C LYS A 48 6.32 -5.18 4.73
N CYS A 49 7.29 -5.21 3.81
CA CYS A 49 8.36 -4.22 3.76
C CYS A 49 7.81 -2.80 3.60
N MET A 50 6.84 -2.58 2.71
CA MET A 50 6.23 -1.26 2.53
C MET A 50 5.50 -0.78 3.79
N PHE A 51 4.75 -1.66 4.46
CA PHE A 51 4.04 -1.34 5.69
C PHE A 51 4.99 -1.04 6.86
N GLU A 52 6.13 -1.74 6.95
CA GLU A 52 7.21 -1.39 7.89
C GLU A 52 7.76 0.01 7.60
N LYS A 53 7.98 0.36 6.33
CA LYS A 53 8.41 1.72 5.92
C LYS A 53 7.33 2.78 6.16
N PHE A 54 6.07 2.38 6.16
CA PHE A 54 4.97 3.24 6.54
C PHE A 54 4.80 3.39 8.07
N GLY A 55 5.42 2.53 8.87
CA GLY A 55 5.21 2.46 10.31
C GLY A 55 3.87 1.83 10.70
N TYR A 56 3.26 1.08 9.77
CA TYR A 56 1.99 0.36 9.99
C TYR A 56 2.17 -0.94 10.75
N TYR A 57 3.38 -1.29 11.13
CA TYR A 57 3.65 -2.32 12.13
C TYR A 57 4.18 -1.65 13.40
N ASP A 58 3.64 -2.05 14.55
CA ASP A 58 4.16 -1.64 15.84
C ASP A 58 5.37 -2.50 16.28
N GLN A 59 5.86 -2.27 17.50
CA GLN A 59 7.01 -3.00 18.05
C GLN A 59 6.75 -4.50 18.25
N LYS A 60 5.48 -4.93 18.29
CA LYS A 60 5.07 -6.33 18.40
C LYS A 60 4.86 -6.98 17.02
N GLY A 61 4.97 -6.20 15.94
CA GLY A 61 4.67 -6.64 14.59
C GLY A 61 3.17 -6.71 14.30
N GLU A 62 2.34 -6.06 15.12
CA GLU A 62 0.90 -5.94 14.91
C GLU A 62 0.58 -4.70 14.06
N PHE A 63 -0.59 -4.71 13.40
CA PHE A 63 -0.99 -3.59 12.57
C PHE A 63 -1.28 -2.34 13.41
N ASN A 64 -0.49 -1.29 13.21
CA ASN A 64 -0.58 -0.03 13.92
C ASN A 64 -1.66 0.88 13.31
N LYS A 65 -2.89 0.74 13.83
CA LYS A 65 -4.04 1.56 13.45
C LYS A 65 -3.80 3.06 13.64
N GLN A 66 -3.04 3.47 14.66
CA GLN A 66 -2.75 4.88 14.92
C GLN A 66 -1.84 5.47 13.84
N ALA A 67 -0.89 4.69 13.31
CA ALA A 67 -0.07 5.12 12.18
C ALA A 67 -0.90 5.31 10.90
N LEU A 68 -1.88 4.44 10.65
CA LEU A 68 -2.83 4.62 9.55
C LEU A 68 -3.60 5.93 9.69
N ILE A 69 -4.23 6.17 10.85
CA ILE A 69 -5.00 7.40 11.11
C ILE A 69 -4.13 8.66 10.98
N LYS A 70 -2.88 8.59 11.43
CA LYS A 70 -1.93 9.71 11.27
C LYS A 70 -1.77 10.13 9.80
N ASP A 71 -1.76 9.19 8.86
CA ASP A 71 -1.69 9.54 7.44
C ASP A 71 -2.98 10.22 6.94
N TYR A 72 -4.15 9.78 7.40
CA TYR A 72 -5.43 10.44 7.10
C TYR A 72 -5.43 11.88 7.62
N HIS A 73 -4.96 12.09 8.85
CA HIS A 73 -4.87 13.43 9.45
C HIS A 73 -3.90 14.31 8.68
N HIS A 74 -2.74 13.78 8.28
CA HIS A 74 -1.77 14.49 7.44
C HIS A 74 -2.32 14.83 6.04
N TYR A 75 -3.26 14.04 5.52
CA TYR A 75 -3.97 14.37 4.29
C TYR A 75 -5.09 15.40 4.49
N GLY A 76 -5.47 15.70 5.74
CA GLY A 76 -6.50 16.68 6.10
C GLY A 76 -7.84 16.09 6.52
N ILE A 77 -7.97 14.75 6.55
CA ILE A 77 -9.16 14.06 7.02
C ILE A 77 -9.00 13.80 8.52
N LYS A 78 -9.62 14.63 9.37
CA LYS A 78 -9.47 14.56 10.85
C LYS A 78 -10.69 14.03 11.61
N THR A 79 -11.83 13.91 10.93
CA THR A 79 -13.12 13.57 11.58
C THR A 79 -13.58 12.15 11.31
N ARG A 80 -12.87 11.40 10.46
CA ARG A 80 -13.29 10.07 9.97
C ARG A 80 -12.61 8.89 10.67
N ASP A 81 -11.87 9.12 11.75
CA ASP A 81 -11.04 8.09 12.39
C ASP A 81 -11.84 6.82 12.71
N LYS A 82 -13.01 7.02 13.34
CA LYS A 82 -13.90 5.91 13.68
C LYS A 82 -14.33 5.13 12.44
N GLU A 83 -14.74 5.81 11.37
CA GLU A 83 -15.24 5.18 10.15
C GLU A 83 -14.15 4.40 9.41
N VAL A 84 -12.93 4.95 9.36
CA VAL A 84 -11.76 4.31 8.76
C VAL A 84 -11.42 3.04 9.53
N LEU A 85 -11.37 3.11 10.87
CA LEU A 85 -11.06 1.95 11.71
C LEU A 85 -12.18 0.91 11.71
N ASP A 86 -13.45 1.32 11.78
CA ASP A 86 -14.60 0.42 11.75
C ASP A 86 -14.69 -0.30 10.38
N SER A 87 -14.39 0.39 9.28
CA SER A 87 -14.27 -0.20 7.94
C SER A 87 -13.15 -1.26 7.88
N PHE A 88 -11.96 -0.91 8.38
CA PHE A 88 -10.82 -1.82 8.44
C PHE A 88 -11.13 -3.06 9.30
N ASP A 89 -11.66 -2.87 10.51
CA ASP A 89 -11.99 -3.96 11.43
C ASP A 89 -13.12 -4.84 10.91
N GLY A 90 -14.14 -4.24 10.30
CA GLY A 90 -15.22 -4.96 9.63
C GLY A 90 -14.70 -5.86 8.50
N CYS A 91 -13.69 -5.40 7.75
CA CYS A 91 -13.01 -6.21 6.75
C CYS A 91 -12.17 -7.33 7.38
N MET A 92 -11.37 -7.02 8.40
CA MET A 92 -10.47 -8.00 9.03
C MET A 92 -11.23 -9.15 9.71
N LYS A 93 -12.44 -8.91 10.22
CA LYS A 93 -13.33 -9.96 10.76
C LYS A 93 -13.59 -11.09 9.76
N GLN A 94 -13.59 -10.81 8.45
CA GLN A 94 -13.82 -11.81 7.41
C GLN A 94 -12.67 -12.81 7.26
N TYR A 95 -11.46 -12.44 7.70
CA TYR A 95 -10.28 -13.29 7.62
C TYR A 95 -9.95 -14.00 8.94
N GLY A 96 -10.56 -13.58 10.05
CA GLY A 96 -10.16 -14.02 11.39
C GLY A 96 -8.80 -13.45 11.81
N PRO A 97 -8.23 -13.95 12.93
CA PRO A 97 -6.92 -13.51 13.42
C PRO A 97 -5.82 -13.78 12.38
N THR A 98 -5.25 -12.72 11.80
CA THR A 98 -4.18 -12.84 10.81
C THR A 98 -3.28 -11.62 10.80
N LEU A 99 -1.98 -11.86 10.62
CA LEU A 99 -0.98 -10.82 10.35
C LEU A 99 -0.58 -10.79 8.86
N ASN A 100 -1.36 -11.43 7.99
CA ASN A 100 -1.04 -11.52 6.57
C ASN A 100 -1.10 -10.13 5.92
N PRO A 101 0.03 -9.60 5.41
CA PRO A 101 0.11 -8.26 4.85
C PRO A 101 -0.78 -8.04 3.63
N VAL A 102 -1.04 -9.08 2.81
CA VAL A 102 -1.96 -8.98 1.67
C VAL A 102 -3.40 -8.74 2.15
N LYS A 103 -3.79 -9.38 3.25
CA LYS A 103 -5.12 -9.19 3.85
C LYS A 103 -5.26 -7.81 4.49
N LEU A 104 -4.21 -7.37 5.18
CA LEU A 104 -4.14 -6.01 5.73
C LEU A 104 -4.23 -4.96 4.60
N LEU A 105 -3.48 -5.14 3.51
CA LEU A 105 -3.54 -4.28 2.32
C LEU A 105 -4.94 -4.24 1.73
N HIS A 106 -5.56 -5.41 1.54
CA HIS A 106 -6.93 -5.48 1.05
C HIS A 106 -7.87 -4.67 1.95
N CYS A 107 -7.76 -4.79 3.27
CA CYS A 107 -8.65 -4.07 4.18
C CYS A 107 -8.41 -2.56 4.26
N VAL A 108 -7.17 -2.08 4.22
CA VAL A 108 -6.91 -0.62 4.19
C VAL A 108 -7.36 0.03 2.88
N THR A 109 -7.23 -0.69 1.76
CA THR A 109 -7.63 -0.21 0.42
C THR A 109 -9.14 -0.22 0.19
N ARG A 110 -9.94 -0.74 1.13
CA ARG A 110 -11.42 -0.65 1.07
C ARG A 110 -11.95 0.74 1.35
N ASP A 111 -11.25 1.55 2.14
CA ASP A 111 -11.66 2.94 2.32
C ASP A 111 -11.32 3.74 1.06
N LYS A 112 -12.32 4.45 0.54
CA LYS A 112 -12.24 5.21 -0.72
C LYS A 112 -11.20 6.33 -0.73
N ASP A 113 -10.82 6.84 0.44
CA ASP A 113 -9.86 7.94 0.55
C ASP A 113 -8.42 7.43 0.71
N PHE A 114 -8.23 6.15 1.04
CA PHE A 114 -6.89 5.57 1.23
C PHE A 114 -5.93 5.81 0.05
N PRO A 115 -6.34 5.65 -1.23
CA PRO A 115 -5.46 5.95 -2.36
C PRO A 115 -4.95 7.39 -2.36
N LYS A 116 -5.81 8.37 -2.07
CA LYS A 116 -5.43 9.77 -2.01
C LYS A 116 -4.50 10.06 -0.83
N VAL A 117 -4.81 9.46 0.32
CA VAL A 117 -4.01 9.57 1.55
C VAL A 117 -2.59 9.05 1.32
N ILE A 118 -2.45 7.86 0.75
CA ILE A 118 -1.14 7.24 0.56
C ILE A 118 -0.35 7.93 -0.56
N ASN A 119 -0.99 8.37 -1.64
CA ASN A 119 -0.34 9.18 -2.67
C ASN A 119 0.16 10.53 -2.12
N ALA A 120 -0.63 11.21 -1.27
CA ALA A 120 -0.16 12.43 -0.63
C ALA A 120 1.05 12.17 0.30
N ARG A 121 1.10 11.01 0.97
CA ARG A 121 2.29 10.60 1.73
C ARG A 121 3.51 10.42 0.82
N ARG A 122 3.34 9.76 -0.32
CA ARG A 122 4.38 9.61 -1.35
C ARG A 122 4.87 10.98 -1.83
N GLU A 123 3.97 11.89 -2.15
CA GLU A 123 4.34 13.19 -2.73
C GLU A 123 5.18 14.06 -1.80
N ARG A 124 4.96 13.94 -0.49
CA ARG A 124 5.71 14.67 0.53
C ARG A 124 7.04 14.03 0.89
N ASN A 125 7.38 12.87 0.35
CA ASN A 125 8.58 12.14 0.73
C ASN A 125 9.25 11.46 -0.47
N ASP A 126 10.28 12.13 -0.98
CA ASP A 126 11.09 11.70 -2.13
C ASP A 126 11.71 10.31 -1.97
N TYR A 127 11.86 9.84 -0.72
CA TYR A 127 12.31 8.47 -0.43
C TYR A 127 11.46 7.39 -1.12
N PHE A 128 10.16 7.66 -1.33
CA PHE A 128 9.24 6.72 -1.99
C PHE A 128 9.19 6.88 -3.52
N LYS A 129 9.86 7.90 -4.08
CA LYS A 129 9.78 8.30 -5.49
C LYS A 129 11.15 8.72 -6.07
N PRO A 130 12.15 7.83 -6.15
CA PRO A 130 13.43 8.24 -6.73
C PRO A 130 13.26 8.64 -8.20
N GLU A 131 14.01 9.65 -8.63
CA GLU A 131 13.86 10.35 -9.92
C GLU A 131 13.86 9.41 -11.14
N TRP A 132 14.67 8.36 -11.10
CA TRP A 132 14.78 7.38 -12.19
C TRP A 132 13.53 6.48 -12.34
N MET A 133 12.61 6.48 -11.38
CA MET A 133 11.42 5.63 -11.38
C MET A 133 10.33 6.11 -12.36
N GLN A 134 10.27 7.41 -12.68
CA GLN A 134 9.34 7.95 -13.67
C GLN A 134 9.44 7.22 -15.03
N ALA A 135 10.64 6.74 -15.40
CA ALA A 135 10.88 6.00 -16.64
C ALA A 135 10.42 4.52 -16.62
N LEU A 136 10.19 3.93 -15.44
CA LEU A 136 10.01 2.48 -15.32
C LEU A 136 8.59 1.99 -15.49
N CYS A 137 7.59 2.80 -15.22
CA CYS A 137 6.20 2.44 -15.47
C CYS A 137 5.42 3.59 -16.11
N GLY A 138 6.02 4.78 -16.21
CA GLY A 138 5.54 5.96 -16.94
C GLY A 138 5.76 5.88 -18.46
N GLY A 139 5.43 4.75 -19.06
CA GLY A 139 5.32 4.58 -20.52
C GLY A 139 3.92 4.10 -20.96
N MET A 140 2.92 4.22 -20.09
CA MET A 140 1.51 4.08 -20.47
C MET A 140 0.90 5.48 -20.63
N SER A 141 1.45 6.27 -21.55
CA SER A 141 0.67 7.31 -22.21
C SER A 141 -0.43 6.58 -22.99
N LEU A 142 -1.68 6.80 -22.60
CA LEU A 142 -2.83 6.48 -23.43
C LEU A 142 -2.66 7.21 -24.76
N GLY A 143 -2.23 6.48 -25.79
CA GLY A 143 -2.41 6.86 -27.19
C GLY A 143 -3.80 6.45 -27.66
#